data_AF-T1K0M4-F1
#
_entry.id   AF-T1K0M4-F1
#
_cell.length_a   1.000
_cell.length_b   1.000
_cell.length_c   1.000
_cell.angle_alpha   90.00
_cell.angle_beta   90.00
_cell.angle_gamma   90.00
#
_symmetry.space_group_name_H-M   'P 1'
#
loop_
_entity.id
_entity.type
_entity.pdbx_description
1 polymer ?
#
loop_
_entity_poly.entity_id
_entity_poly.type
_entity_poly.pdbx_seq_one_letter_code
_entity_poly.pdbx_strand_id
1 'polypeptide(L)'
;MSTTKTLLEMVDGAFNLMRLKIFSIYFHRPLMMHLQKVIILLDPNMDAEGMRGPFSCLNNARYGIAWGALGAAQFCYEAARQYTMDRKQFDRPLAANQLIQKKLADMASEISIVLSACLQVGRLMAQTVNTYEGTNKVHESE
;
A
#
# COMPACT_ATOMS: atom_id res chain seq x y z
N MET A 1 37.59 5.62 -10.28
CA MET A 1 36.38 5.08 -10.94
C MET A 1 35.71 4.00 -10.07
N SER A 2 35.45 4.27 -8.78
CA SER A 2 35.00 3.24 -7.81
C SER A 2 33.92 3.71 -6.81
N THR A 3 33.70 5.01 -6.62
CA THR A 3 32.73 5.54 -5.63
C THR A 3 31.34 5.89 -6.19
N THR A 4 31.17 6.01 -7.51
CA THR A 4 29.86 6.26 -8.13
C THR A 4 29.02 5.00 -8.28
N LYS A 5 29.65 3.83 -8.38
CA LYS A 5 28.98 2.52 -8.46
C LYS A 5 28.26 2.17 -7.15
N THR A 6 28.90 2.45 -6.02
CA THR A 6 28.36 2.22 -4.67
C THR A 6 27.16 3.11 -4.34
N LEU A 7 27.13 4.34 -4.84
CA LEU A 7 26.00 5.25 -4.65
C LEU A 7 24.78 4.88 -5.50
N LEU A 8 24.98 4.43 -6.74
CA LEU A 8 23.89 3.91 -7.57
C LEU A 8 23.32 2.63 -6.96
N GLU A 9 24.17 1.70 -6.53
CA GLU A 9 23.77 0.44 -5.89
C GLU A 9 23.08 0.64 -4.53
N MET A 10 23.42 1.68 -3.75
CA MET A 10 22.70 2.00 -2.50
C MET A 10 21.32 2.58 -2.74
N VAL A 11 21.16 3.46 -3.75
CA VAL A 11 19.85 4.06 -4.02
C VAL A 11 18.96 3.12 -4.83
N ASP A 12 19.53 2.33 -5.73
CA ASP A 12 18.83 1.23 -6.39
C ASP A 12 18.54 0.10 -5.39
N GLY A 13 19.40 -0.11 -4.38
CA GLY A 13 19.15 -0.98 -3.23
C GLY A 13 18.01 -0.48 -2.35
N ALA A 14 17.84 0.84 -2.17
CA ALA A 14 16.69 1.43 -1.47
C ALA A 14 15.39 1.27 -2.29
N PHE A 15 15.46 1.37 -3.62
CA PHE A 15 14.35 1.11 -4.53
C PHE A 15 13.99 -0.40 -4.56
N ASN A 16 15.00 -1.26 -4.55
CA ASN A 16 14.85 -2.71 -4.52
C ASN A 16 14.40 -3.20 -3.14
N LEU A 17 14.74 -2.50 -2.05
CA LEU A 17 14.18 -2.70 -0.71
C LEU A 17 12.67 -2.40 -0.67
N MET A 18 12.19 -1.46 -1.47
CA MET A 18 10.75 -1.23 -1.63
C MET A 18 10.08 -2.39 -2.39
N ARG A 19 10.78 -2.98 -3.38
CA ARG A 19 10.35 -4.17 -4.13
C ARG A 19 10.50 -5.49 -3.33
N LEU A 20 11.44 -5.54 -2.39
CA LEU A 20 11.79 -6.71 -1.55
C LEU A 20 11.15 -6.68 -0.16
N LYS A 21 10.51 -5.58 0.26
CA LYS A 21 9.74 -5.53 1.51
C LYS A 21 8.49 -6.43 1.51
N ILE A 22 8.13 -7.00 0.36
CA ILE A 22 7.18 -8.13 0.27
C ILE A 22 7.77 -9.43 0.88
N PHE A 23 9.10 -9.56 1.00
CA PHE A 23 9.76 -10.77 1.51
C PHE A 23 9.93 -10.80 3.04
N SER A 24 9.68 -9.70 3.76
CA SER A 24 9.98 -9.59 5.20
C SER A 24 8.74 -9.29 6.04
N ILE A 25 7.76 -10.20 5.99
CA ILE A 25 6.63 -10.24 6.94
C ILE A 25 6.95 -11.24 8.07
N TYR A 26 8.19 -11.28 8.59
CA TYR A 26 8.64 -12.30 9.56
C TYR A 26 7.86 -12.34 10.88
N PHE A 27 7.03 -11.33 11.16
CA PHE A 27 6.10 -11.34 12.28
C PHE A 27 4.79 -12.09 12.00
N HIS A 28 4.45 -12.32 10.73
CA HIS A 28 3.32 -13.14 10.34
C HIS A 28 3.73 -14.61 10.33
N ARG A 29 3.13 -15.42 11.19
CA ARG A 29 3.31 -16.88 11.15
C ARG A 29 2.28 -17.48 10.19
N PRO A 30 2.64 -17.84 8.95
CA PRO A 30 1.74 -18.63 8.12
C PRO A 30 1.58 -20.00 8.76
N LEU A 31 0.35 -20.37 9.10
CA LEU A 31 0.00 -21.71 9.57
C LEU A 31 -0.91 -22.37 8.53
N MET A 32 -0.54 -23.57 8.10
CA MET A 32 -1.39 -24.37 7.23
C MET A 32 -2.50 -25.01 8.06
N MET A 33 -3.75 -24.68 7.77
CA MET A 33 -4.92 -25.31 8.40
C MET A 33 -5.35 -26.53 7.60
N HIS A 34 -5.26 -27.71 8.20
CA HIS A 34 -5.81 -28.95 7.64
C HIS A 34 -7.19 -29.22 8.23
N LEU A 35 -8.23 -29.21 7.37
CA LEU A 35 -9.60 -29.51 7.76
C LEU A 35 -9.90 -30.96 7.41
N GLN A 36 -10.03 -31.84 8.40
CA GLN A 36 -10.52 -33.21 8.21
C GLN A 36 -11.83 -33.38 8.97
N LYS A 37 -12.94 -33.54 8.23
CA LYS A 37 -14.31 -33.73 8.76
C LYS A 37 -14.66 -32.76 9.90
N VAL A 38 -14.52 -31.46 9.63
CA VAL A 38 -14.97 -30.40 10.55
C VAL A 38 -16.48 -30.22 10.41
N ILE A 39 -17.20 -30.34 11.52
CA ILE A 39 -18.63 -30.04 11.58
C ILE A 39 -18.77 -28.52 11.73
N ILE A 40 -19.41 -27.88 10.74
CA ILE A 40 -19.70 -26.44 10.77
C ILE A 40 -21.16 -26.30 11.14
N LEU A 41 -21.44 -25.58 12.24
CA LEU A 41 -22.79 -25.11 12.53
C LEU A 41 -23.04 -23.91 11.61
N LEU A 42 -24.00 -24.06 10.69
CA LEU A 42 -24.36 -22.99 9.76
C LEU A 42 -24.94 -21.82 10.56
N ASP A 43 -24.26 -20.67 10.51
CA ASP A 43 -24.78 -19.42 11.03
C ASP A 43 -25.86 -18.90 10.07
N PRO A 44 -27.12 -18.72 10.51
CA PRO A 44 -28.20 -18.26 9.64
C PRO A 44 -28.03 -16.82 9.13
N ASN A 45 -27.10 -16.04 9.66
CA ASN A 45 -26.85 -14.65 9.24
C ASN A 45 -25.76 -14.50 8.17
N MET A 46 -25.21 -15.60 7.65
CA MET A 46 -24.14 -15.57 6.65
C MET A 46 -24.71 -15.60 5.22
N ASP A 47 -25.26 -14.48 4.77
CA ASP A 47 -25.94 -14.29 3.46
C ASP A 47 -25.00 -14.26 2.23
N ALA A 48 -23.85 -14.94 2.33
CA ALA A 48 -22.83 -14.94 1.29
C ALA A 48 -22.92 -16.20 0.42
N GLU A 49 -23.69 -16.13 -0.66
CA GLU A 49 -23.74 -17.19 -1.67
C GLU A 49 -22.53 -17.15 -2.63
N GLY A 50 -21.84 -18.30 -2.74
CA GLY A 50 -20.78 -18.52 -3.73
C GLY A 50 -19.59 -17.58 -3.60
N MET A 51 -19.04 -17.14 -4.74
CA MET A 51 -17.81 -16.33 -4.78
C MET A 51 -18.02 -14.85 -4.44
N ARG A 52 -19.27 -14.38 -4.31
CA ARG A 52 -19.59 -12.97 -4.07
C ARG A 52 -19.05 -12.48 -2.73
N GLY A 53 -19.16 -13.29 -1.67
CA GLY A 53 -18.65 -12.96 -0.34
C GLY A 53 -17.13 -12.72 -0.30
N PRO A 54 -16.30 -13.69 -0.73
CA PRO A 54 -14.85 -13.54 -0.76
C PRO A 54 -14.35 -12.36 -1.60
N PHE A 55 -14.93 -12.10 -2.77
CA PHE A 55 -14.51 -10.98 -3.62
C PHE A 55 -14.91 -9.61 -3.05
N SER A 56 -16.04 -9.54 -2.35
CA SER A 56 -16.45 -8.31 -1.64
C SER A 56 -15.45 -7.95 -0.54
N CYS A 57 -15.07 -8.94 0.29
CA CYS A 57 -14.03 -8.76 1.31
C CYS A 57 -12.67 -8.37 0.68
N LEU A 58 -12.28 -9.03 -0.42
CA LEU A 58 -11.01 -8.76 -1.09
C LEU A 58 -10.93 -7.33 -1.66
N ASN A 59 -12.02 -6.79 -2.20
CA ASN A 59 -12.05 -5.42 -2.71
C ASN A 59 -11.82 -4.39 -1.59
N ASN A 60 -12.44 -4.60 -0.42
CA ASN A 60 -12.19 -3.75 0.76
C ASN A 60 -10.75 -3.90 1.28
N ALA A 61 -10.23 -5.14 1.30
CA ALA A 61 -8.85 -5.40 1.70
C ALA A 61 -7.83 -4.69 0.79
N ARG A 62 -8.07 -4.63 -0.53
CA ARG A 62 -7.21 -3.89 -1.48
C ARG A 62 -7.13 -2.41 -1.14
N TYR A 63 -8.25 -1.80 -0.78
CA TYR A 63 -8.29 -0.40 -0.34
C TYR A 63 -7.46 -0.20 0.94
N GLY A 64 -7.62 -1.10 1.92
CA GLY A 64 -6.83 -1.07 3.16
C GLY A 64 -5.32 -1.22 2.92
N ILE A 65 -4.92 -2.15 2.04
CA ILE A 65 -3.52 -2.36 1.66
C ILE A 65 -2.94 -1.11 0.99
N ALA A 66 -3.70 -0.44 0.13
CA ALA A 66 -3.25 0.78 -0.55
C ALA A 66 -2.89 1.90 0.46
N TRP A 67 -3.74 2.13 1.46
CA TRP A 67 -3.45 3.09 2.54
C TRP A 67 -2.25 2.69 3.39
N GLY A 68 -2.11 1.40 3.71
CA GLY A 68 -0.95 0.88 4.43
C GLY A 68 0.36 1.10 3.66
N ALA A 69 0.37 0.83 2.36
CA ALA A 69 1.52 1.04 1.49
C ALA A 69 1.87 2.54 1.35
N LEU A 70 0.88 3.42 1.25
CA LEU A 70 1.07 4.87 1.20
C LEU A 70 1.77 5.40 2.47
N GLY A 71 1.32 4.98 3.65
CA GLY A 71 1.95 5.37 4.91
C GLY A 71 3.40 4.88 5.00
N ALA A 72 3.66 3.64 4.58
CA ALA A 72 5.02 3.11 4.51
C ALA A 72 5.90 3.89 3.52
N ALA A 73 5.36 4.30 2.37
CA ALA A 73 6.08 5.10 1.38
C ALA A 73 6.45 6.48 1.92
N GLN A 74 5.52 7.17 2.60
CA GLN A 74 5.77 8.46 3.25
C GLN A 74 6.88 8.36 4.32
N PHE A 75 6.84 7.32 5.16
CA PHE A 75 7.89 7.08 6.14
C PHE A 75 9.26 6.86 5.48
N CYS A 76 9.30 6.06 4.41
CA CYS A 76 10.54 5.84 3.65
C CYS A 76 11.07 7.13 3.00
N TYR A 77 10.18 7.98 2.48
CA TYR A 77 10.55 9.28 1.90
C TYR A 77 11.19 10.19 2.94
N GLU A 78 10.58 10.36 4.12
CA GLU A 78 11.11 11.26 5.14
C GLU A 78 12.46 10.77 5.67
N ALA A 79 12.59 9.46 5.90
CA ALA A 79 13.87 8.85 6.28
C ALA A 79 14.96 9.06 5.20
N ALA A 80 14.62 8.89 3.92
CA ALA A 80 15.55 9.10 2.82
C ALA A 80 15.94 10.59 2.69
N ARG A 81 14.98 11.50 2.81
CA ARG A 81 15.20 12.95 2.78
C ARG A 81 16.18 13.37 3.87
N GLN A 82 15.90 12.97 5.11
CA GLN A 82 16.77 13.29 6.24
C GLN A 82 18.19 12.74 6.04
N TYR A 83 18.32 11.48 5.62
CA TYR A 83 19.61 10.86 5.35
C TYR A 83 20.42 11.61 4.27
N THR A 84 19.76 12.07 3.19
CA THR A 84 20.45 12.80 2.11
C THR A 84 20.94 14.19 2.51
N MET A 85 20.32 14.79 3.54
CA MET A 85 20.73 16.07 4.10
C MET A 85 21.91 15.91 5.08
N ASP A 86 21.87 14.87 5.92
CA ASP A 86 22.88 14.63 6.95
C ASP A 86 24.18 14.04 6.36
N ARG A 87 24.07 13.21 5.32
CA ARG A 87 25.22 12.54 4.72
C ARG A 87 25.97 13.47 3.76
N LYS A 88 27.23 13.75 4.08
CA LYS A 88 28.16 14.53 3.24
C LYS A 88 29.09 13.61 2.46
N GLN A 89 29.24 13.87 1.16
CA GLN A 89 30.20 13.23 0.26
C GLN A 89 30.72 14.25 -0.74
N PHE A 90 32.03 14.18 -1.06
CA PHE A 90 32.70 15.18 -1.91
C PHE A 90 32.52 16.61 -1.36
N ASP A 91 32.72 16.76 -0.05
CA ASP A 91 32.63 18.01 0.71
C ASP A 91 31.29 18.77 0.65
N ARG A 92 30.22 18.10 0.19
CA ARG A 92 28.86 18.65 0.17
C ARG A 92 27.81 17.62 0.57
N PRO A 93 26.61 18.05 0.99
CA PRO A 93 25.50 17.14 1.25
C PRO A 93 25.12 16.32 0.00
N LEU A 94 24.70 15.07 0.18
CA LEU A 94 24.21 14.23 -0.91
C LEU A 94 23.01 14.84 -1.64
N ALA A 95 22.17 15.58 -0.93
CA ALA A 95 21.03 16.33 -1.47
C ALA A 95 21.42 17.39 -2.53
N ALA A 96 22.69 17.81 -2.60
CA ALA A 96 23.17 18.73 -3.63
C ALA A 96 23.41 18.06 -5.00
N ASN A 97 23.29 16.72 -5.09
CA ASN A 97 23.43 16.00 -6.36
C ASN A 97 22.12 15.96 -7.13
N GLN A 98 22.15 16.35 -8.41
CA GLN A 98 20.98 16.34 -9.30
C GLN A 98 20.29 14.95 -9.37
N LEU A 99 21.07 13.86 -9.35
CA LEU A 99 20.52 12.51 -9.36
C LEU A 99 19.70 12.19 -8.10
N ILE A 100 20.14 12.69 -6.94
CA ILE A 100 19.43 12.49 -5.66
C ILE A 100 18.17 13.35 -5.64
N GLN A 101 18.26 14.60 -6.11
CA GLN A 101 17.12 15.50 -6.23
C GLN A 101 16.04 14.92 -7.14
N LYS A 102 16.42 14.36 -8.30
CA LYS A 102 15.49 13.68 -9.19
C LYS A 102 14.79 12.51 -8.51
N LYS A 103 15.54 11.63 -7.84
CA LYS A 103 14.95 10.47 -7.14
C LYS A 103 13.99 10.89 -6.02
N LEU A 104 14.31 11.94 -5.26
CA LEU A 104 13.41 12.49 -4.23
C LEU A 104 12.16 13.15 -4.84
N ALA A 105 12.31 13.86 -5.96
CA ALA A 105 11.19 14.48 -6.67
C ALA A 105 10.23 13.44 -7.25
N ASP A 106 10.78 12.38 -7.86
CA ASP A 106 10.00 11.26 -8.40
C ASP A 106 9.21 10.57 -7.27
N MET A 107 9.87 10.27 -6.14
CA MET A 107 9.20 9.69 -4.97
C MET A 107 8.07 10.56 -4.42
N ALA A 108 8.30 11.86 -4.26
CA ALA A 108 7.28 12.79 -3.75
C ALA A 108 6.08 12.90 -4.71
N SER A 109 6.34 12.84 -6.02
CA SER A 109 5.31 12.86 -7.05
C SER A 109 4.44 11.60 -7.00
N GLU A 110 5.06 10.42 -6.96
CA GLU A 110 4.34 9.13 -6.83
C GLU A 110 3.48 9.06 -5.56
N ILE A 111 4.00 9.51 -4.42
CA ILE A 111 3.23 9.57 -3.17
C ILE A 111 1.99 10.46 -3.32
N SER A 112 2.14 11.61 -3.98
CA SER A 112 1.03 12.55 -4.19
C SER A 112 -0.05 12.00 -5.12
N ILE A 113 0.37 11.26 -6.17
CA ILE A 113 -0.53 10.56 -7.08
C ILE A 113 -1.31 9.49 -6.33
N VAL A 114 -0.62 8.65 -5.55
CA VAL A 114 -1.26 7.55 -4.80
C VAL A 114 -2.22 8.10 -3.74
N LEU A 115 -1.85 9.18 -3.03
CA LEU A 115 -2.74 9.83 -2.06
C LEU A 115 -4.03 10.31 -2.74
N SER A 116 -3.90 10.99 -3.88
CA SER A 116 -5.04 11.49 -4.64
C SER A 116 -5.93 10.35 -5.13
N ALA A 117 -5.33 9.25 -5.62
CA ALA A 117 -6.06 8.06 -6.04
C ALA A 117 -6.80 7.39 -4.87
N CYS A 118 -6.16 7.21 -3.72
CA CYS A 118 -6.78 6.60 -2.54
C CYS A 118 -7.95 7.45 -2.02
N LEU A 119 -7.80 8.78 -2.03
CA LEU A 119 -8.88 9.69 -1.65
C LEU A 119 -10.07 9.59 -2.63
N GLN A 120 -9.79 9.57 -3.93
CA GLN A 120 -10.82 9.45 -4.95
C GLN A 120 -11.57 8.12 -4.84
N VAL A 121 -10.86 7.01 -4.65
CA VAL A 121 -11.48 5.69 -4.42
C VAL A 121 -12.36 5.71 -3.19
N GLY A 122 -11.91 6.31 -2.08
CA GLY A 122 -12.71 6.44 -0.86
C GLY A 122 -14.02 7.22 -1.08
N ARG A 123 -13.95 8.32 -1.84
CA ARG A 123 -15.15 9.11 -2.22
C ARG A 123 -16.12 8.31 -3.07
N LEU A 124 -15.60 7.57 -4.07
CA LEU A 124 -16.43 6.72 -4.92
C LEU A 124 -17.07 5.59 -4.11
N MET A 125 -16.35 4.94 -3.21
CA MET A 125 -16.90 3.91 -2.33
C MET A 125 -18.04 4.46 -1.46
N ALA A 126 -17.86 5.64 -0.85
CA ALA A 126 -18.92 6.29 -0.08
C ALA A 126 -20.15 6.65 -0.92
N GLN A 127 -19.96 7.14 -2.14
CA GLN A 127 -21.07 7.40 -3.07
C GLN A 127 -21.82 6.12 -3.44
N THR A 128 -21.10 5.03 -3.71
CA THR A 128 -21.71 3.76 -4.11
C THR A 128 -22.59 3.21 -3.00
N VAL A 129 -22.15 3.30 -1.74
CA VAL A 129 -22.94 2.92 -0.56
C VAL A 129 -24.26 3.69 -0.50
N ASN A 130 -24.22 5.02 -0.68
CA ASN A 130 -25.43 5.85 -0.69
C ASN A 130 -26.40 5.48 -1.80
N THR A 131 -25.89 5.07 -2.98
CA THR A 131 -26.74 4.61 -4.10
C THR A 131 -27.46 3.31 -3.77
N TYR A 132 -26.80 2.35 -3.10
CA TYR A 132 -27.43 1.07 -2.71
C TYR A 132 -28.52 1.26 -1.64
N GLU A 133 -28.30 2.15 -0.66
CA GLU A 133 -29.33 2.48 0.33
C GLU A 133 -30.53 3.19 -0.31
N GLY A 134 -30.29 4.02 -1.33
CA GLY A 134 -31.35 4.64 -2.13
C GLY A 134 -32.19 3.64 -2.91
N THR A 135 -31.57 2.61 -3.52
CA THR A 135 -32.30 1.57 -4.27
C THR A 135 -33.04 0.58 -3.38
N ASN A 136 -32.50 0.23 -2.21
CA ASN A 136 -33.18 -0.68 -1.28
C ASN A 136 -34.44 -0.06 -0.67
N LYS A 137 -34.46 1.26 -0.43
CA LYS A 137 -35.67 1.95 0.06
C LYS A 137 -36.79 2.07 -0.97
N VAL A 138 -36.47 2.02 -2.27
CA VAL A 138 -37.49 2.04 -3.34
C VAL A 138 -38.18 0.67 -3.47
N HIS A 139 -37.46 -0.41 -3.17
CA HIS A 139 -38.01 -1.78 -3.20
C HIS A 139 -38.82 -2.18 -1.95
N GLU A 140 -38.74 -1.43 -0.84
CA GLU A 140 -39.58 -1.64 0.35
C GLU A 140 -40.88 -0.80 0.33
N SER A 141 -41.08 0.05 -0.69
CA SER A 141 -42.25 0.93 -0.83
C SER A 141 -43.29 0.51 -1.88
N GLU A 142 -43.14 -0.68 -2.47
CA GLU A 142 -44.15 -1.36 -3.30
C GLU A 142 -44.62 -2.65 -2.61
#